data_AF-A0A2N9EPC4-F1
#
_entry.id   AF-A0A2N9EPC4-F1
#
_cell.length_a   1.000
_cell.length_b   1.000
_cell.length_c   1.000
_cell.angle_alpha   90.00
_cell.angle_beta   90.00
_cell.angle_gamma   90.00
#
_symmetry.space_group_name_H-M   'P 1'
#
loop_
_entity.id
_entity.type
_entity.pdbx_description
1 polymer ?
#
loop_
_entity_poly.entity_id
_entity_poly.type
_entity_poly.pdbx_seq_one_letter_code
_entity_poly.pdbx_strand_id
1 'polypeptide(L)'
;MAPTILFILIASLFIPTLSHIESTDEAFTSIVISQQGLDFVKDLLIDKAISSIVPLKLPKIQKSVKIPFVGNVHMVLSNTKIYQIDVSESYVKLGDAGITIIVSGATCNLSMDWYYSYNTWLVPVEISDRGSASVQLYGAAVRL
;
A
#
# COMPACT_ATOMS: atom_id res chain seq x y z
N MET A 1 -12.98 79.34 21.82
CA MET A 1 -13.24 78.01 21.22
C MET A 1 -12.03 77.43 20.46
N ALA A 2 -11.05 78.24 20.03
CA ALA A 2 -9.82 77.75 19.40
C ALA A 2 -8.83 76.96 20.31
N PRO A 3 -8.65 77.26 21.63
CA PRO A 3 -7.61 76.61 22.41
C PRO A 3 -7.95 75.16 22.78
N THR A 4 -9.24 74.84 22.93
CA THR A 4 -9.72 73.47 23.15
C THR A 4 -9.52 72.57 21.94
N ILE A 5 -9.64 73.11 20.72
CA ILE A 5 -9.39 72.36 19.47
C ILE A 5 -7.90 72.01 19.35
N LEU A 6 -7.02 72.96 19.67
CA LEU A 6 -5.57 72.72 19.67
C LEU A 6 -5.17 71.66 20.70
N PHE A 7 -5.78 71.69 21.89
CA PHE A 7 -5.51 70.72 22.94
C PHE A 7 -5.96 69.29 22.57
N ILE A 8 -7.11 69.16 21.89
CA ILE A 8 -7.60 67.87 21.38
C ILE A 8 -6.68 67.35 20.26
N LEU A 9 -6.18 68.23 19.39
CA LEU A 9 -5.24 67.87 18.33
C LEU A 9 -3.92 67.34 18.91
N ILE A 10 -3.39 68.02 19.93
CA ILE A 10 -2.17 67.59 20.63
C ILE A 10 -2.40 66.27 21.39
N ALA A 11 -3.55 66.10 22.03
CA ALA A 11 -3.89 64.85 22.72
C ALA A 11 -3.99 63.66 21.76
N SER A 12 -4.44 63.87 20.51
CA SER A 12 -4.48 62.80 19.49
C SER A 12 -3.08 62.34 19.03
N LEU A 13 -2.04 63.17 19.17
CA LEU A 13 -0.66 62.81 18.87
C LEU A 13 -0.01 61.92 19.94
N PHE A 14 -0.61 61.81 21.13
CA PHE A 14 -0.14 60.95 22.22
C PHE A 14 -0.88 59.62 22.33
N ILE A 15 -1.76 59.29 21.36
CA ILE A 15 -2.28 57.93 21.27
C ILE A 15 -1.11 57.05 20.83
N PRO A 16 -0.63 56.12 21.66
CA PRO A 16 0.34 55.14 21.19
C PRO A 16 -0.33 54.39 20.06
N THR A 17 0.14 54.59 18.84
CA THR A 17 -0.19 53.67 17.76
C THR A 17 0.28 52.31 18.25
N LEU A 18 -0.66 51.41 18.51
CA LEU A 18 -0.37 50.01 18.68
C LEU A 18 0.41 49.64 17.41
N SER A 19 1.73 49.58 17.52
CA SER A 19 2.59 49.19 16.43
C SER A 19 2.03 47.87 15.96
N HIS A 20 1.52 47.86 14.73
CA HIS A 20 1.29 46.64 13.99
C HIS A 20 2.57 45.84 14.19
N ILE A 21 2.48 44.79 15.01
CA ILE A 21 3.53 43.79 15.11
C ILE A 21 3.58 43.26 13.69
N GLU A 22 4.48 43.79 12.86
CA GLU A 22 4.96 43.05 11.72
C GLU A 22 5.46 41.74 12.33
N SER A 23 4.67 40.69 12.17
CA SER A 23 5.09 39.34 12.50
C SER A 23 6.15 38.97 11.47
N THR A 24 7.36 39.49 11.68
CA THR A 24 8.58 39.05 11.00
C THR A 24 9.17 37.82 11.68
N ASP A 25 8.43 37.20 12.60
CA ASP A 25 8.73 35.86 13.10
C ASP A 25 8.03 34.84 12.20
N GLU A 26 8.77 34.32 11.23
CA GLU A 26 8.44 33.03 10.64
C GLU A 26 8.45 31.99 11.75
N ALA A 27 7.27 31.65 12.28
CA ALA A 27 7.14 30.64 13.33
C ALA A 27 7.39 29.25 12.72
N PHE A 28 8.58 28.69 12.96
CA PHE A 28 8.95 27.36 12.50
C PHE A 28 8.68 26.30 13.58
N THR A 29 7.78 25.37 13.29
CA THR A 29 7.65 24.11 14.04
C THR A 29 8.42 23.04 13.28
N SER A 30 9.42 22.45 13.91
CA SER A 30 10.16 21.31 13.36
C SER A 30 9.85 20.04 14.15
N ILE A 31 9.79 18.92 13.43
CA ILE A 31 9.65 17.59 14.00
C ILE A 31 10.79 16.75 13.45
N VAL A 32 11.51 16.07 14.33
CA VAL A 32 12.60 15.16 13.97
C VAL A 32 12.15 13.74 14.27
N ILE A 33 12.24 12.86 13.27
CA ILE A 33 11.94 11.43 13.41
C ILE A 33 13.26 10.68 13.48
N SER A 34 13.43 9.85 14.51
CA SER A 34 14.59 8.99 14.66
C SER A 34 14.50 7.77 13.73
N GLN A 35 15.62 7.07 13.52
CA GLN A 35 15.61 5.80 12.80
C GLN A 35 14.63 4.78 13.43
N GLN A 36 14.56 4.73 14.77
CA GLN A 36 13.61 3.86 15.47
C GLN A 36 12.15 4.24 15.19
N GLY A 37 11.84 5.54 15.12
CA GLY A 37 10.50 6.00 14.73
C GLY A 37 10.18 5.62 13.29
N LEU A 38 11.18 5.66 12.41
CA LEU A 38 11.03 5.26 11.02
C LEU A 38 10.85 3.73 10.86
N ASP A 39 11.57 2.94 11.65
CA ASP A 39 11.41 1.49 11.70
C ASP A 39 10.02 1.11 12.23
N PHE A 40 9.52 1.82 13.25
CA PHE A 40 8.15 1.64 13.74
C PHE A 40 7.10 1.93 12.65
N VAL A 41 7.23 3.06 11.94
CA VAL A 41 6.30 3.42 10.86
C VAL A 41 6.37 2.39 9.73
N LYS A 42 7.57 1.90 9.38
CA LYS A 42 7.77 0.82 8.40
C LYS A 42 6.98 -0.43 8.80
N ASP A 43 7.15 -0.92 10.03
CA ASP A 43 6.47 -2.14 10.49
C ASP A 43 4.94 -1.95 10.50
N LEU A 44 4.45 -0.78 10.98
CA LEU A 44 3.04 -0.44 10.94
C LEU A 44 2.46 -0.42 9.52
N LEU A 45 3.19 0.13 8.55
CA LEU A 45 2.77 0.18 7.15
C LEU A 45 2.78 -1.20 6.50
N ILE A 46 3.73 -2.07 6.86
CA ILE A 46 3.78 -3.46 6.40
C ILE A 46 2.56 -4.22 6.93
N ASP A 47 2.26 -4.13 8.23
CA ASP A 47 1.08 -4.76 8.82
C ASP A 47 -0.21 -4.26 8.15
N LYS A 48 -0.29 -2.95 7.90
CA LYS A 48 -1.45 -2.37 7.21
C LYS A 48 -1.57 -2.87 5.78
N ALA A 49 -0.46 -2.96 5.04
CA ALA A 49 -0.42 -3.51 3.70
C ALA A 49 -0.90 -4.97 3.70
N ILE A 50 -0.36 -5.82 4.57
CA ILE A 50 -0.78 -7.22 4.71
C ILE A 50 -2.27 -7.31 5.01
N SER A 51 -2.77 -6.53 5.99
CA SER A 51 -4.19 -6.53 6.36
C SER A 51 -5.12 -6.11 5.20
N SER A 52 -4.61 -5.29 4.27
CA SER A 52 -5.36 -4.86 3.09
C SER A 52 -5.28 -5.85 1.92
N ILE A 53 -4.19 -6.61 1.80
CA ILE A 53 -3.94 -7.54 0.70
C ILE A 53 -4.61 -8.89 0.93
N VAL A 54 -4.54 -9.42 2.16
CA VAL A 54 -5.12 -10.73 2.52
C VAL A 54 -6.61 -10.87 2.11
N PRO A 55 -7.51 -9.89 2.35
CA PRO A 55 -8.91 -10.02 1.95
C PRO A 55 -9.16 -9.85 0.44
N LEU A 56 -8.14 -9.58 -0.39
CA LEU A 56 -8.32 -9.38 -1.83
C LEU A 56 -8.74 -10.69 -2.52
N LYS A 57 -9.78 -10.59 -3.33
CA LYS A 57 -10.21 -11.67 -4.21
C LYS A 57 -9.39 -11.63 -5.49
N LEU A 58 -8.61 -12.68 -5.72
CA LEU A 58 -7.84 -12.80 -6.95
C LEU A 58 -8.75 -13.28 -8.10
N PRO A 59 -8.52 -12.78 -9.33
CA PRO A 59 -9.39 -13.07 -10.45
C PRO A 59 -9.31 -14.54 -10.87
N LYS A 60 -10.41 -15.03 -11.47
CA LYS A 60 -10.45 -16.34 -12.11
C LYS A 60 -9.49 -16.37 -13.29
N ILE A 61 -8.64 -17.40 -13.36
CA ILE A 61 -7.71 -17.63 -14.47
C ILE A 61 -8.24 -18.80 -15.29
N GLN A 62 -8.28 -18.65 -16.61
CA GLN A 62 -8.76 -19.69 -17.52
C GLN A 62 -7.82 -19.78 -18.71
N LYS A 63 -7.47 -21.00 -19.11
CA LYS A 63 -6.57 -21.22 -20.24
C LYS A 63 -6.91 -22.54 -20.92
N SER A 64 -6.85 -22.56 -22.23
CA SER A 64 -6.91 -23.81 -23.00
C SER A 64 -5.56 -24.08 -23.63
N VAL A 65 -5.03 -25.29 -23.46
CA VAL A 65 -3.71 -25.70 -23.97
C VAL A 65 -3.85 -27.02 -24.72
N LYS A 66 -3.19 -27.12 -25.88
CA LYS A 66 -3.13 -28.37 -26.63
C LYS A 66 -1.99 -29.23 -26.10
N ILE A 67 -2.31 -30.41 -25.59
CA ILE A 67 -1.34 -31.40 -25.10
C ILE A 67 -1.27 -32.56 -26.11
N PRO A 68 -0.06 -32.97 -26.56
CA PRO A 68 0.11 -34.12 -27.45
C PRO A 68 -0.59 -35.37 -26.89
N PHE A 69 -1.23 -36.14 -27.78
CA PHE A 69 -1.97 -37.37 -27.47
C PHE A 69 -3.24 -37.22 -26.59
N VAL A 70 -3.41 -36.10 -25.88
CA VAL A 70 -4.58 -35.82 -25.02
C VAL A 70 -5.62 -34.95 -25.74
N GLY A 71 -5.19 -33.94 -26.49
CA GLY A 71 -6.08 -32.98 -27.16
C GLY A 71 -6.04 -31.59 -26.52
N ASN A 72 -7.12 -30.81 -26.69
CA ASN A 72 -7.24 -29.49 -26.06
C ASN A 72 -7.75 -29.65 -24.64
N VAL A 73 -6.95 -29.20 -23.67
CA VAL A 73 -7.30 -29.20 -22.25
C VAL A 73 -7.70 -27.79 -21.85
N HIS A 74 -8.93 -27.62 -21.42
CA HIS A 74 -9.42 -26.41 -20.77
C HIS A 74 -9.12 -26.49 -19.28
N MET A 75 -8.47 -25.47 -18.74
CA MET A 75 -8.06 -25.38 -17.33
C MET A 75 -8.60 -24.10 -16.72
N VAL A 76 -9.04 -24.20 -15.47
CA VAL A 76 -9.62 -23.10 -14.71
C VAL A 76 -9.02 -23.11 -13.30
N LEU A 77 -8.55 -21.94 -12.86
CA LEU A 77 -8.27 -21.64 -11.45
C LEU A 77 -9.26 -20.58 -10.99
N SER A 78 -9.93 -20.84 -9.87
CA SER A 78 -10.99 -19.98 -9.34
C SER A 78 -10.96 -19.93 -7.83
N ASN A 79 -11.72 -19.01 -7.23
CA ASN A 79 -11.81 -18.86 -5.78
C ASN A 79 -10.42 -18.71 -5.12
N THR A 80 -9.49 -18.07 -5.82
CA THR A 80 -8.13 -17.88 -5.35
C THR A 80 -8.12 -16.84 -4.23
N LYS A 81 -7.62 -17.24 -3.06
CA LYS A 81 -7.55 -16.43 -1.85
C LYS A 81 -6.13 -16.41 -1.32
N ILE A 82 -5.71 -15.25 -0.84
CA ILE A 82 -4.53 -15.11 0.01
C ILE A 82 -5.03 -15.29 1.45
N TYR A 83 -4.41 -16.16 2.23
CA TYR A 83 -4.80 -16.34 3.63
C TYR A 83 -3.69 -15.99 4.61
N GLN A 84 -2.44 -15.92 4.16
CA GLN A 84 -1.31 -15.51 4.98
C GLN A 84 -0.22 -14.88 4.11
N ILE A 85 0.39 -13.80 4.61
CA ILE A 85 1.61 -13.20 4.09
C ILE A 85 2.54 -13.03 5.28
N ASP A 86 3.76 -13.55 5.19
CA ASP A 86 4.80 -13.30 6.18
C ASP A 86 5.95 -12.53 5.54
N VAL A 87 6.57 -11.64 6.30
CA VAL A 87 7.73 -10.86 5.87
C VAL A 87 8.88 -11.20 6.78
N SER A 88 9.96 -11.74 6.21
CA SER A 88 11.16 -12.12 6.97
C SER A 88 12.12 -10.94 7.16
N GLU A 89 12.27 -10.09 6.14
CA GLU A 89 13.20 -8.98 6.15
C GLU A 89 12.55 -7.70 5.64
N SER A 90 12.73 -6.61 6.39
CA SER A 90 12.33 -5.29 5.95
C SER A 90 13.21 -4.19 6.54
N TYR A 91 13.52 -3.19 5.73
CA TYR A 91 14.33 -2.05 6.16
C TYR A 91 13.94 -0.78 5.42
N VAL A 92 14.32 0.35 5.99
CA VAL A 92 14.09 1.66 5.40
C VAL A 92 15.38 2.22 4.85
N LYS A 93 15.30 2.83 3.66
CA LYS A 93 16.40 3.57 3.05
C LYS A 93 15.99 5.02 2.86
N LEU A 94 16.79 5.93 3.38
CA LEU A 94 16.71 7.36 3.08
C LEU A 94 17.41 7.61 1.74
N GLY A 95 16.75 8.34 0.84
CA GLY A 95 17.31 8.79 -0.41
C GLY A 95 17.04 10.28 -0.65
N ASP A 96 17.65 10.84 -1.68
CA ASP A 96 17.60 12.28 -1.97
C ASP A 96 16.17 12.82 -2.21
N ALA A 97 15.26 11.95 -2.65
CA ALA A 97 13.87 12.29 -2.95
C ALA A 97 12.87 11.85 -1.87
N GLY A 98 13.30 11.17 -0.80
CA GLY A 98 12.40 10.71 0.26
C GLY A 98 12.80 9.40 0.93
N ILE A 99 11.79 8.66 1.38
CA ILE A 99 11.92 7.44 2.19
C ILE A 99 11.44 6.26 1.36
N THR A 100 12.22 5.20 1.27
CA THR A 100 11.84 3.95 0.60
C THR A 100 11.80 2.81 1.61
N ILE A 101 10.72 2.04 1.60
CA ILE A 101 10.59 0.82 2.38
C ILE A 101 10.89 -0.37 1.48
N ILE A 102 11.83 -1.20 1.91
CA ILE A 102 12.23 -2.40 1.18
C ILE A 102 11.78 -3.62 1.98
N VAL A 103 11.05 -4.50 1.31
CA VAL A 103 10.56 -5.76 1.84
C VAL A 103 11.16 -6.91 1.03
N SER A 104 11.84 -7.84 1.68
CA SER A 104 12.45 -9.02 1.07
C SER A 104 12.05 -10.30 1.81
N GLY A 105 12.13 -11.41 1.09
CA GLY A 105 11.85 -12.74 1.64
C GLY A 105 10.41 -12.89 2.12
N ALA A 106 9.46 -12.20 1.47
CA ALA A 106 8.06 -12.36 1.78
C ALA A 106 7.54 -13.70 1.26
N THR A 107 6.75 -14.38 2.08
CA THR A 107 6.01 -15.59 1.72
C THR A 107 4.54 -15.27 1.56
N CYS A 108 3.84 -15.99 0.70
CA CYS A 108 2.41 -15.82 0.49
C CYS A 108 1.75 -17.18 0.34
N ASN A 109 0.80 -17.48 1.22
CA ASN A 109 0.03 -18.69 1.14
C ASN A 109 -1.31 -18.45 0.45
N LEU A 110 -1.57 -19.27 -0.56
CA LEU A 110 -2.72 -19.18 -1.44
C LEU A 110 -3.55 -20.47 -1.36
N SER A 111 -4.87 -20.33 -1.40
CA SER A 111 -5.79 -21.43 -1.66
C SER A 111 -6.58 -21.16 -2.93
N MET A 112 -6.86 -22.17 -3.74
CA MET A 112 -7.66 -22.02 -4.96
C MET A 112 -8.40 -23.31 -5.31
N ASP A 113 -9.47 -23.18 -6.09
CA ASP A 113 -10.16 -24.31 -6.70
C ASP A 113 -9.69 -24.47 -8.14
N TRP A 114 -9.38 -25.70 -8.53
CA TRP A 114 -8.96 -26.06 -9.88
C TRP A 114 -10.01 -26.94 -10.56
N TYR A 115 -10.12 -26.79 -11.88
CA TYR A 115 -10.92 -27.63 -12.75
C TYR A 115 -10.19 -27.81 -14.07
N TYR A 116 -10.27 -29.00 -14.65
CA TYR A 116 -9.92 -29.19 -16.04
C TYR A 116 -10.99 -30.01 -16.76
N SER A 117 -11.09 -29.81 -18.08
CA SER A 117 -11.73 -30.77 -18.97
C SER A 117 -11.02 -30.86 -20.31
N TYR A 118 -11.11 -32.04 -20.92
CA TYR A 118 -10.58 -32.28 -22.25
C TYR A 118 -11.39 -33.36 -22.97
N ASN A 119 -11.28 -33.34 -24.29
CA ASN A 119 -11.82 -34.38 -25.14
C ASN A 119 -10.68 -35.02 -25.94
N THR A 120 -10.63 -36.35 -25.97
CA THR A 120 -9.61 -37.12 -26.69
C THR A 120 -10.25 -37.91 -27.83
N TRP A 121 -9.45 -38.27 -28.82
CA TRP A 121 -9.88 -39.15 -29.91
C TRP A 121 -10.06 -40.60 -29.48
N LEU A 122 -9.53 -40.98 -28.31
CA LEU A 122 -9.50 -42.36 -27.80
C LEU A 122 -10.83 -42.81 -27.18
N VAL A 123 -11.60 -41.90 -26.58
CA VAL A 123 -12.90 -42.20 -25.95
C VAL A 123 -13.91 -41.11 -26.32
N PRO A 124 -15.17 -41.47 -26.67
CA PRO A 124 -16.18 -40.50 -27.11
C PRO A 124 -16.88 -39.80 -25.93
N VAL A 125 -16.14 -39.46 -24.88
CA VAL A 125 -16.66 -38.87 -23.65
C VAL A 125 -15.70 -37.79 -23.16
N GLU A 126 -16.24 -36.64 -22.75
CA GLU A 126 -15.46 -35.59 -22.10
C GLU A 126 -14.94 -36.06 -20.74
N ILE A 127 -13.64 -35.93 -20.54
CA ILE A 127 -12.99 -36.24 -19.26
C ILE A 127 -12.80 -34.92 -18.51
N SER A 128 -13.27 -34.87 -17.27
CA SER A 128 -13.09 -33.71 -16.40
C SER A 128 -12.78 -34.12 -14.97
N ASP A 129 -12.09 -33.25 -14.25
CA ASP A 129 -11.88 -33.38 -12.81
C ASP A 129 -11.82 -31.99 -12.16
N ARG A 130 -12.02 -31.95 -10.85
CA ARG A 130 -11.98 -30.72 -10.04
C ARG A 130 -11.48 -30.98 -8.64
N GLY A 131 -10.94 -29.96 -8.01
CA GLY A 131 -10.55 -30.02 -6.61
C GLY A 131 -10.08 -28.68 -6.08
N SER A 132 -9.40 -28.72 -4.95
CA SER A 132 -8.77 -27.54 -4.34
C SER A 132 -7.27 -27.75 -4.22
N ALA A 133 -6.52 -26.66 -4.19
CA ALA A 133 -5.07 -26.64 -4.04
C ALA A 133 -4.64 -25.54 -3.07
N SER A 134 -3.56 -25.82 -2.33
CA SER A 134 -2.85 -24.86 -1.50
C SER A 134 -1.45 -24.67 -2.06
N VAL A 135 -1.03 -23.43 -2.22
CA VAL A 135 0.27 -23.06 -2.80
C VAL A 135 0.95 -22.08 -1.86
N GLN A 136 2.24 -22.30 -1.60
CA GLN A 136 3.08 -21.36 -0.89
C GLN A 136 4.08 -20.74 -1.85
N LEU A 137 4.04 -19.42 -1.98
CA LEU A 137 4.99 -18.63 -2.75
C LEU A 137 6.11 -18.16 -1.82
N TYR A 138 7.34 -18.19 -2.33
CA TYR A 138 8.55 -17.83 -1.62
C TYR A 138 9.31 -16.72 -2.35
N GLY A 139 10.03 -15.91 -1.58
CA GLY A 139 11.01 -14.97 -2.12
C GLY A 139 10.40 -13.75 -2.82
N ALA A 140 9.17 -13.37 -2.46
CA ALA A 140 8.61 -12.13 -2.97
C ALA A 140 9.38 -10.92 -2.41
N ALA A 141 9.61 -9.92 -3.26
CA ALA A 141 10.29 -8.68 -2.91
C ALA A 141 9.48 -7.49 -3.43
N VAL A 142 9.33 -6.47 -2.60
CA VAL A 142 8.54 -5.26 -2.91
C VAL A 142 9.31 -4.03 -2.44
N ARG A 143 9.17 -2.93 -3.20
CA ARG A 143 9.68 -1.61 -2.86
C ARG A 143 8.50 -0.64 -2.83
N LEU A 144 8.38 0.10 -1.73
CA LEU A 144 7.34 1.10 -1.49
C LEU A 144 7.97 2.48 -1.35
#